data_AF-A0A3B6EJZ7-F1
#
_entry.id   AF-A0A3B6EJZ7-F1
#
_cell.length_a   1.000
_cell.length_b   1.000
_cell.length_c   1.000
_cell.angle_alpha   90.00
_cell.angle_beta   90.00
_cell.angle_gamma   90.00
#
_symmetry.space_group_name_H-M   'P 1'
#
loop_
_entity.id
_entity.type
_entity.pdbx_description
1 polymer ?
#
loop_
_entity_poly.entity_id
_entity_poly.type
_entity_poly.pdbx_seq_one_letter_code
_entity_poly.pdbx_strand_id
1 'polypeptide(L)'
;MVISFGCSARRRPTWILALLLLILITMIRVHGQSSTSGFISLDCGYRNTSPYKDSVIRGIQLLSDVGFVEGGLTHQIAAEFMSGAVYESQKTLRSFPNGSRNCYTLPSTTGKKFLLRALFTYGDYDGLNRTVDGTLFLFGLHIGVNFWDTLNLTNMDPSNTLWKEVLTVAPGDSVSVCLINFGLGTPSVSALELRPLLDAMYPFVNTSVSVGYFRRIRFGEATNFITRYPVDPYDRFWEQWALNSYPWINLNTSSQVEILPGDDYFNVPMAIFQKATTLDTNYSSS
;
A
#
# COMPACT_ATOMS: atom_id res chain seq x y z
N MET A 1 39.25 -22.47 74.29
CA MET A 1 40.28 -21.91 73.40
C MET A 1 40.59 -23.00 72.37
N VAL A 2 40.34 -22.91 71.07
CA VAL A 2 40.01 -21.81 70.15
C VAL A 2 39.09 -22.45 69.09
N ILE A 3 37.98 -21.81 68.73
CA ILE A 3 37.15 -22.22 67.58
C ILE A 3 37.82 -21.65 66.33
N SER A 4 38.18 -22.52 65.38
CA SER A 4 38.67 -22.10 64.06
C SER A 4 37.64 -22.47 62.99
N PHE A 5 37.09 -21.44 62.34
CA PHE A 5 36.32 -21.55 61.11
C PHE A 5 37.25 -21.28 59.91
N GLY A 6 37.15 -22.08 58.85
CA GLY A 6 37.97 -21.90 57.64
C GLY A 6 37.33 -22.42 56.35
N CYS A 7 36.45 -21.59 55.78
CA CYS A 7 36.09 -21.44 54.36
C CYS A 7 36.04 -22.67 53.41
N SER A 8 34.82 -23.15 53.12
CA SER A 8 34.53 -23.88 51.89
C SER A 8 34.33 -22.89 50.74
N ALA A 9 35.10 -23.07 49.66
CA ALA A 9 35.02 -22.25 48.46
C ALA A 9 33.60 -22.28 47.85
N ARG A 10 33.02 -21.09 47.73
CA ARG A 10 31.70 -20.82 47.18
C ARG A 10 31.69 -21.21 45.68
N ARG A 11 31.08 -22.33 45.32
CA ARG A 11 30.81 -22.69 43.91
C ARG A 11 29.97 -21.56 43.30
N ARG A 12 30.57 -20.79 42.39
CA ARG A 12 29.88 -19.73 41.63
C ARG A 12 28.71 -20.37 40.86
N PRO A 13 27.52 -19.75 40.84
CA PRO A 13 26.36 -20.31 40.17
C PRO A 13 26.45 -20.01 38.67
N THR A 14 27.44 -20.60 38.01
CA THR A 14 27.64 -20.47 36.55
C THR A 14 26.43 -20.98 35.77
N TRP A 15 25.68 -21.91 36.36
CA TRP A 15 24.47 -22.49 35.78
C TRP A 15 23.30 -21.51 35.76
N ILE A 16 23.19 -20.61 36.76
CA ILE A 16 22.12 -19.60 36.82
C ILE A 16 22.36 -18.51 35.76
N LEU A 17 23.63 -18.11 35.57
CA LEU A 17 24.03 -17.20 34.50
C LEU A 17 23.79 -17.80 33.11
N ALA A 18 24.08 -19.09 32.92
CA ALA A 18 23.82 -19.79 31.66
C ALA A 18 22.31 -19.92 31.37
N LEU A 19 21.49 -20.17 32.40
CA LEU A 19 20.02 -20.23 32.26
C LEU A 19 19.42 -18.87 31.92
N LEU A 20 19.90 -17.79 32.57
CA LEU A 20 19.47 -16.42 32.28
C LEU A 20 19.84 -15.98 30.85
N LEU A 21 21.02 -16.37 30.36
CA LEU A 21 21.44 -16.16 28.97
C LEU A 21 20.57 -16.94 27.97
N LEU A 22 20.21 -18.19 28.28
CA LEU A 22 19.29 -18.97 27.43
C LEU A 22 17.89 -18.33 27.37
N ILE A 23 17.37 -17.85 28.51
CA ILE A 23 16.08 -17.16 28.59
C ILE A 23 16.14 -15.84 27.80
N LEU A 24 17.24 -15.09 27.87
CA LEU A 24 17.45 -13.86 27.10
C LEU A 24 17.50 -14.14 25.58
N ILE A 25 18.13 -15.24 25.15
CA ILE A 25 18.18 -15.66 23.74
C ILE A 25 16.79 -16.09 23.25
N THR A 26 15.96 -16.71 24.10
CA THR A 26 14.56 -17.05 23.73
C THR A 26 13.60 -15.86 23.72
N MET A 27 13.96 -14.74 24.38
CA MET A 27 13.15 -13.52 24.42
C MET A 27 13.45 -12.54 23.26
N ILE A 28 14.43 -12.84 22.41
CA ILE A 28 14.53 -12.22 21.08
C ILE A 28 13.62 -12.99 20.12
N ARG A 29 12.34 -13.08 20.45
CA ARG A 29 11.30 -13.22 19.44
C ARG A 29 11.09 -11.82 18.87
N VAL A 30 11.96 -11.41 17.96
CA VAL A 30 11.57 -10.41 16.97
C VAL A 30 10.35 -11.02 16.30
N HIS A 31 9.16 -10.53 16.64
CA HIS A 31 7.94 -10.74 15.86
C HIS A 31 8.10 -9.98 14.54
N GLY A 32 9.13 -10.33 13.78
CA GLY A 32 9.21 -10.11 12.35
C GLY A 32 8.29 -11.15 11.72
N GLN A 33 6.99 -11.05 12.02
CA GLN A 33 5.99 -11.48 11.07
C GLN A 33 6.44 -10.85 9.75
N SER A 34 6.67 -11.66 8.70
CA SER A 34 6.96 -11.10 7.38
C SER A 34 5.90 -10.02 7.16
N SER A 35 6.31 -8.74 7.15
CA SER A 35 5.39 -7.60 7.21
C SER A 35 4.52 -7.49 5.96
N THR A 36 4.76 -8.35 4.98
CA THR A 36 4.01 -8.52 3.74
C THR A 36 3.21 -9.84 3.72
N SER A 37 3.08 -10.54 4.84
CA SER A 37 2.32 -11.80 4.92
C SER A 37 0.88 -11.55 4.50
N GLY A 38 0.44 -12.24 3.45
CA GLY A 38 -0.90 -12.08 2.87
C GLY A 38 -1.06 -10.90 1.90
N PHE A 39 0.01 -10.17 1.58
CA PHE A 39 -0.04 -9.16 0.51
C PHE A 39 -0.17 -9.85 -0.84
N ILE A 40 -1.00 -9.28 -1.69
CA ILE A 40 -1.10 -9.65 -3.11
C ILE A 40 -0.81 -8.38 -3.91
N SER A 41 0.20 -8.42 -4.79
CA SER A 41 0.51 -7.33 -5.70
C SER A 41 0.66 -7.90 -7.09
N LEU A 42 -0.29 -7.58 -7.97
CA LEU A 42 -0.29 -8.02 -9.36
C LEU A 42 0.22 -6.88 -10.25
N ASP A 43 1.19 -7.19 -11.10
CA ASP A 43 1.54 -6.40 -12.28
C ASP A 43 0.69 -6.92 -13.44
N CYS A 44 -0.34 -6.14 -13.79
CA CYS A 44 -1.35 -6.53 -14.75
C CYS A 44 -0.82 -6.35 -16.16
N GLY A 45 -0.82 -7.41 -16.97
CA GLY A 45 -0.13 -7.39 -18.27
C GLY A 45 1.36 -7.73 -18.19
N TYR A 46 1.87 -8.15 -17.03
CA TYR A 46 3.22 -8.68 -16.96
C TYR A 46 3.31 -10.05 -17.62
N ARG A 47 4.06 -10.12 -18.73
CA ARG A 47 4.18 -11.35 -19.56
C ARG A 47 5.02 -12.44 -18.92
N ASN A 48 5.97 -12.08 -18.06
CA ASN A 48 6.77 -13.07 -17.35
C ASN A 48 5.99 -13.56 -16.13
N THR A 49 6.01 -14.86 -15.86
CA THR A 49 5.30 -15.46 -14.73
C THR A 49 6.15 -15.53 -13.47
N SER A 50 7.45 -15.25 -13.57
CA SER A 50 8.36 -15.25 -12.43
C SER A 50 8.07 -14.05 -11.52
N PRO A 51 7.85 -14.27 -10.21
CA PRO A 51 7.73 -13.19 -9.25
C PRO A 51 9.00 -12.33 -9.21
N TYR A 52 8.85 -11.02 -9.03
CA TYR A 52 9.97 -10.10 -8.91
C TYR A 52 9.74 -9.06 -7.81
N LYS A 53 10.75 -8.25 -7.51
CA LYS A 53 10.66 -7.14 -6.56
C LYS A 53 11.01 -5.85 -7.29
N ASP A 54 10.15 -4.85 -7.12
CA ASP A 54 10.40 -3.50 -7.59
C ASP A 54 11.48 -2.85 -6.70
N SER A 55 12.40 -2.09 -7.32
CA SER A 55 13.52 -1.47 -6.60
C SER A 55 13.08 -0.30 -5.69
N VAL A 56 11.97 0.36 -6.05
CA VAL A 56 11.32 1.45 -5.31
C VAL A 56 10.47 0.87 -4.18
N ILE A 57 9.66 -0.16 -4.45
CA ILE A 57 8.82 -0.83 -3.44
C ILE A 57 9.59 -1.96 -2.77
N ARG A 58 10.60 -1.59 -1.97
CA ARG A 58 11.50 -2.55 -1.32
C ARG A 58 10.73 -3.54 -0.47
N GLY A 59 10.89 -4.83 -0.75
CA GLY A 59 10.41 -5.92 0.10
C GLY A 59 9.02 -6.46 -0.25
N ILE A 60 8.26 -5.79 -1.11
CA ILE A 60 7.01 -6.34 -1.65
C ILE A 60 7.32 -7.11 -2.94
N GLN A 61 6.80 -8.33 -3.03
CA GLN A 61 6.89 -9.14 -4.24
C GLN A 61 5.70 -8.83 -5.16
N LEU A 62 5.99 -8.63 -6.44
CA LEU A 62 5.00 -8.50 -7.50
C LEU A 62 4.87 -9.83 -8.26
N LEU A 63 3.64 -10.15 -8.61
CA LEU A 63 3.25 -11.34 -9.36
C LEU A 63 2.65 -10.92 -10.70
N SER A 64 2.72 -11.80 -11.69
CA SER A 64 1.89 -11.66 -12.88
C SER A 64 0.41 -11.83 -12.52
N ASP A 65 -0.47 -11.17 -13.27
CA ASP A 65 -1.92 -11.34 -13.15
C ASP A 65 -2.47 -12.64 -13.76
N VAL A 66 -1.61 -13.44 -14.39
CA VAL A 66 -1.97 -14.75 -14.94
C VAL A 66 -2.56 -15.66 -13.84
N GLY A 67 -3.75 -16.20 -14.10
CA GLY A 67 -4.48 -17.06 -13.18
C GLY A 67 -5.42 -16.31 -12.22
N PHE A 68 -5.37 -14.98 -12.18
CA PHE A 68 -6.31 -14.16 -11.41
C PHE A 68 -7.44 -13.57 -12.26
N VAL A 69 -7.31 -13.58 -13.59
CA VAL A 69 -8.30 -13.01 -14.52
C VAL A 69 -8.40 -13.85 -15.78
N GLU A 70 -9.60 -13.89 -16.35
CA GLU A 70 -9.86 -14.50 -17.65
C GLU A 70 -9.94 -13.42 -18.74
N GLY A 71 -9.26 -13.67 -19.86
CA GLY A 71 -9.28 -12.79 -21.03
C GLY A 71 -8.48 -11.50 -20.86
N GLY A 72 -8.92 -10.47 -21.59
CA GLY A 72 -8.19 -9.21 -21.76
C GLY A 72 -6.93 -9.36 -22.63
N LEU A 73 -6.34 -8.22 -22.99
CA LEU A 73 -5.13 -8.13 -23.79
C LEU A 73 -4.00 -7.51 -22.97
N THR A 74 -2.81 -8.04 -23.15
CA THR A 74 -1.61 -7.61 -22.43
C THR A 74 -0.85 -6.58 -23.24
N HIS A 75 -0.61 -5.41 -22.65
CA HIS A 75 0.09 -4.30 -23.29
C HIS A 75 1.24 -3.76 -22.45
N GLN A 76 2.19 -3.16 -23.16
CA GLN A 76 3.17 -2.24 -22.61
C GLN A 76 2.73 -0.82 -22.93
N ILE A 77 3.06 0.13 -22.07
CA ILE A 77 2.89 1.55 -22.39
C ILE A 77 3.84 1.97 -23.53
N ALA A 78 3.56 3.10 -24.18
CA ALA A 78 4.42 3.65 -25.21
C ALA A 78 5.83 3.94 -24.67
N ALA A 79 6.84 3.76 -25.54
CA ALA A 79 8.24 3.79 -25.16
C ALA A 79 8.67 5.12 -24.52
N GLU A 80 8.08 6.23 -24.96
CA GLU A 80 8.31 7.57 -24.43
C GLU A 80 7.88 7.76 -22.97
N PHE A 81 6.95 6.94 -22.46
CA PHE A 81 6.48 7.03 -21.07
C PHE A 81 7.15 6.01 -20.13
N MET A 82 7.89 5.04 -20.66
CA MET A 82 8.53 3.96 -19.90
C MET A 82 9.50 4.47 -18.81
N SER A 83 10.29 5.50 -19.11
CA SER A 83 11.28 6.04 -18.17
C SER A 83 10.66 6.89 -17.06
N GLY A 84 9.44 7.42 -17.27
CA GLY A 84 8.70 8.22 -16.30
C GLY A 84 7.90 7.39 -15.28
N ALA A 85 7.71 6.10 -15.54
CA ALA A 85 7.00 5.20 -14.64
C ALA A 85 7.75 5.05 -13.30
N VAL A 86 7.06 5.31 -12.19
CA VAL A 86 7.61 5.25 -10.84
C VAL A 86 7.78 3.80 -10.38
N TYR A 87 6.85 2.93 -10.77
CA TYR A 87 6.89 1.50 -10.47
C TYR A 87 6.93 0.69 -11.76
N GLU A 88 7.59 -0.46 -11.75
CA GLU A 88 7.62 -1.39 -12.88
C GLU A 88 6.20 -1.81 -13.30
N SER A 89 5.28 -1.97 -12.34
CA SER A 89 3.88 -2.30 -12.61
C SER A 89 3.04 -1.18 -13.21
N GLN A 90 3.63 -0.01 -13.49
CA GLN A 90 3.00 1.06 -14.27
C GLN A 90 3.39 0.99 -15.75
N LYS A 91 4.39 0.16 -16.11
CA LYS A 91 4.89 0.01 -17.48
C LYS A 91 4.08 -0.98 -18.31
N THR A 92 3.26 -1.79 -17.65
CA THR A 92 2.37 -2.74 -18.31
C THR A 92 0.93 -2.56 -17.83
N LEU A 93 -0.01 -3.01 -18.65
CA LEU A 93 -1.43 -3.05 -18.31
C LEU A 93 -2.13 -4.21 -19.01
N ARG A 94 -3.23 -4.66 -18.40
CA ARG A 94 -4.23 -5.49 -19.08
C ARG A 94 -5.41 -4.64 -19.48
N SER A 95 -5.77 -4.66 -20.76
CA SER A 95 -6.93 -3.97 -21.33
C SER A 95 -8.07 -4.96 -21.60
N PHE A 96 -9.31 -4.47 -21.56
CA PHE A 96 -10.50 -5.28 -21.80
C PHE A 96 -11.40 -4.64 -22.87
N PRO A 97 -11.04 -4.78 -24.16
CA PRO A 97 -11.82 -4.19 -25.26
C PRO A 97 -13.17 -4.88 -25.47
N ASN A 98 -13.31 -6.11 -24.97
CA ASN A 98 -14.50 -6.93 -25.13
C ASN A 98 -15.18 -7.17 -23.77
N GLY A 99 -16.50 -7.34 -23.79
CA GLY A 99 -17.29 -7.63 -22.60
C GLY A 99 -17.69 -6.38 -21.80
N SER A 100 -18.82 -6.47 -21.11
CA SER A 100 -19.36 -5.39 -20.27
C SER A 100 -18.80 -5.41 -18.84
N ARG A 101 -18.35 -6.56 -18.37
CA ARG A 101 -17.81 -6.78 -17.02
C ARG A 101 -16.63 -7.74 -17.08
N ASN A 102 -15.49 -7.29 -16.59
CA ASN A 102 -14.24 -8.07 -16.59
C ASN A 102 -13.72 -8.12 -15.16
N CYS A 103 -13.60 -9.31 -14.57
CA CYS A 103 -13.33 -9.47 -13.15
C CYS A 103 -12.07 -10.26 -12.88
N TYR A 104 -11.24 -9.73 -11.98
CA TYR A 104 -10.19 -10.46 -11.30
C TYR A 104 -10.79 -11.21 -10.12
N THR A 105 -10.27 -12.38 -9.80
CA THR A 105 -10.58 -13.14 -8.59
C THR A 105 -9.33 -13.21 -7.74
N LEU A 106 -9.31 -12.46 -6.64
CA LEU A 106 -8.17 -12.40 -5.72
C LEU A 106 -8.46 -13.28 -4.50
N PRO A 107 -7.53 -14.13 -4.03
CA PRO A 107 -7.71 -14.87 -2.80
C PRO A 107 -7.81 -13.90 -1.61
N SER A 108 -8.70 -14.20 -0.68
CA SER A 108 -8.91 -13.42 0.53
C SER A 108 -9.23 -14.34 1.71
N THR A 109 -9.38 -13.77 2.90
CA THR A 109 -9.81 -14.51 4.08
C THR A 109 -11.17 -13.98 4.51
N THR A 110 -12.20 -14.82 4.51
CA THR A 110 -13.56 -14.43 4.86
C THR A 110 -13.61 -13.60 6.16
N GLY A 111 -14.31 -12.47 6.14
CA GLY A 111 -14.45 -11.57 7.29
C GLY A 111 -13.23 -10.70 7.58
N LYS A 112 -12.10 -10.89 6.88
CA LYS A 112 -10.89 -10.08 7.08
C LYS A 112 -11.06 -8.70 6.44
N LYS A 113 -10.67 -7.65 7.17
CA LYS A 113 -10.55 -6.30 6.61
C LYS A 113 -9.35 -6.22 5.70
N PHE A 114 -9.50 -5.54 4.56
CA PHE A 114 -8.39 -5.24 3.68
C PHE A 114 -8.53 -3.86 3.04
N LEU A 115 -7.37 -3.34 2.63
CA LEU A 115 -7.24 -2.26 1.67
C LEU A 115 -7.03 -2.89 0.30
N LEU A 116 -7.93 -2.55 -0.64
CA LEU A 116 -7.76 -2.87 -2.06
C LEU A 116 -7.40 -1.59 -2.79
N ARG A 117 -6.36 -1.67 -3.62
CA ARG A 117 -5.89 -0.56 -4.44
C ARG A 117 -5.70 -1.02 -5.88
N ALA A 118 -6.12 -0.19 -6.81
CA ALA A 118 -5.91 -0.38 -8.24
C ALA A 118 -5.14 0.82 -8.81
N LEU A 119 -4.12 0.57 -9.62
CA LEU A 119 -3.34 1.59 -10.33
C LEU A 119 -3.68 1.57 -11.82
N PHE A 120 -3.76 2.76 -12.40
CA PHE A 120 -4.17 3.00 -13.77
C PHE A 120 -3.19 3.96 -14.45
N THR A 121 -2.34 3.40 -15.31
CA THR A 121 -1.44 4.14 -16.19
C THR A 121 -1.87 3.85 -17.62
N TYR A 122 -2.40 4.84 -18.33
CA TYR A 122 -2.79 4.65 -19.73
C TYR A 122 -1.55 4.52 -20.62
N GLY A 123 -0.61 5.47 -20.48
CA GLY A 123 0.68 5.45 -21.17
C GLY A 123 0.58 5.28 -22.69
N ASP A 124 -0.52 5.73 -23.30
CA ASP A 124 -0.80 5.60 -24.74
C ASP A 124 -0.52 4.20 -25.32
N TYR A 125 -0.86 3.15 -24.56
CA TYR A 125 -0.50 1.77 -24.89
C TYR A 125 -1.06 1.29 -26.25
N ASP A 126 -2.10 1.94 -26.76
CA ASP A 126 -2.77 1.65 -28.04
C ASP A 126 -2.48 2.69 -29.13
N GLY A 127 -1.69 3.74 -28.84
CA GLY A 127 -1.32 4.79 -29.81
C GLY A 127 -2.48 5.69 -30.24
N LEU A 128 -3.58 5.70 -29.48
CA LEU A 128 -4.82 6.40 -29.84
C LEU A 128 -4.96 7.76 -29.15
N ASN A 129 -4.10 8.10 -28.18
CA ASN A 129 -4.15 9.33 -27.40
C ASN A 129 -5.51 9.59 -26.72
N ARG A 130 -6.23 8.52 -26.33
CA ARG A 130 -7.61 8.57 -25.85
C ARG A 130 -7.81 9.42 -24.59
N THR A 131 -6.76 9.62 -23.79
CA THR A 131 -6.86 10.44 -22.58
C THR A 131 -6.75 11.93 -22.86
N VAL A 132 -6.27 12.34 -24.03
CA VAL A 132 -6.03 13.76 -24.38
C VAL A 132 -6.73 14.21 -25.68
N ASP A 133 -7.44 13.32 -26.36
CA ASP A 133 -8.18 13.61 -27.60
C ASP A 133 -9.49 14.42 -27.41
N GLY A 134 -9.80 14.80 -26.18
CA GLY A 134 -10.99 15.58 -25.81
C GLY A 134 -12.27 14.77 -25.66
N THR A 135 -12.22 13.44 -25.85
CA THR A 135 -13.38 12.57 -25.63
C THR A 135 -13.39 11.97 -24.23
N LEU A 136 -14.57 11.50 -23.80
CA LEU A 136 -14.74 10.86 -22.51
C LEU A 136 -14.02 9.50 -22.45
N PHE A 137 -13.18 9.33 -21.44
CA PHE A 137 -12.56 8.06 -21.05
C PHE A 137 -12.98 7.68 -19.62
N LEU A 138 -14.05 6.89 -19.49
CA LEU A 138 -14.59 6.42 -18.20
C LEU A 138 -14.98 4.94 -18.20
N PHE A 139 -14.79 4.30 -17.05
CA PHE A 139 -15.29 2.97 -16.75
C PHE A 139 -15.50 2.77 -15.25
N GLY A 140 -16.33 1.81 -14.87
CA GLY A 140 -16.68 1.54 -13.48
C GLY A 140 -15.74 0.55 -12.80
N LEU A 141 -15.61 0.69 -11.49
CA LEU A 141 -14.93 -0.26 -10.62
C LEU A 141 -15.94 -0.85 -9.63
N HIS A 142 -15.95 -2.17 -9.50
CA HIS A 142 -16.84 -2.88 -8.60
C HIS A 142 -16.07 -3.91 -7.77
N ILE A 143 -16.56 -4.16 -6.55
CA ILE A 143 -16.17 -5.31 -5.72
C ILE A 143 -17.34 -6.28 -5.71
N GLY A 144 -17.18 -7.39 -6.44
CA GLY A 144 -18.28 -8.28 -6.80
C GLY A 144 -19.37 -7.52 -7.56
N VAL A 145 -20.55 -7.45 -6.95
CA VAL A 145 -21.69 -6.69 -7.50
C VAL A 145 -21.71 -5.23 -7.04
N ASN A 146 -21.02 -4.89 -5.96
CA ASN A 146 -21.10 -3.58 -5.32
C ASN A 146 -20.26 -2.55 -6.07
N PHE A 147 -20.82 -1.36 -6.29
CA PHE A 147 -20.10 -0.23 -6.84
C PHE A 147 -18.99 0.19 -5.89
N TRP A 148 -17.79 0.39 -6.42
CA TRP A 148 -16.65 0.93 -5.69
C TRP A 148 -16.39 2.37 -6.09
N ASP A 149 -16.09 2.63 -7.38
CA ASP A 149 -15.78 3.96 -7.88
C ASP A 149 -15.94 4.03 -9.40
N THR A 150 -15.88 5.24 -9.96
CA THR A 150 -15.75 5.47 -11.39
C THR A 150 -14.33 5.97 -11.67
N LEU A 151 -13.64 5.32 -12.60
CA LEU A 151 -12.39 5.85 -13.12
C LEU A 151 -12.69 6.83 -14.25
N ASN A 152 -12.01 7.96 -14.23
CA ASN A 152 -12.05 8.97 -15.28
C ASN A 152 -10.62 9.33 -15.67
N LEU A 153 -10.23 8.97 -16.90
CA LEU A 153 -8.93 9.28 -17.50
C LEU A 153 -9.04 10.39 -18.56
N THR A 154 -10.19 11.06 -18.65
CA THR A 154 -10.42 12.16 -19.58
C THR A 154 -9.51 13.35 -19.25
N ASN A 155 -8.87 13.92 -20.27
CA ASN A 155 -7.91 15.04 -20.17
C ASN A 155 -6.73 14.76 -19.23
N MET A 156 -6.33 13.50 -19.10
CA MET A 156 -5.23 13.08 -18.27
C MET A 156 -3.96 12.90 -19.12
N ASP A 157 -2.85 13.47 -18.67
CA ASP A 157 -1.53 13.20 -19.26
C ASP A 157 -1.27 11.68 -19.30
N PRO A 158 -0.95 11.09 -20.46
CA PRO A 158 -0.76 9.64 -20.59
C PRO A 158 0.32 9.07 -19.65
N SER A 159 1.31 9.87 -19.26
CA SER A 159 2.39 9.47 -18.34
C SER A 159 1.94 9.38 -16.87
N ASN A 160 0.84 10.05 -16.52
CA ASN A 160 0.36 10.06 -15.15
C ASN A 160 -0.26 8.70 -14.77
N THR A 161 -0.23 8.41 -13.47
CA THR A 161 -0.90 7.24 -12.89
C THR A 161 -1.96 7.69 -11.90
N LEU A 162 -3.20 7.25 -12.09
CA LEU A 162 -4.23 7.35 -11.05
C LEU A 162 -4.24 6.09 -10.22
N TRP A 163 -4.62 6.22 -8.96
CA TRP A 163 -4.98 5.08 -8.13
C TRP A 163 -6.36 5.29 -7.51
N LYS A 164 -7.06 4.18 -7.31
CA LYS A 164 -8.26 4.12 -6.48
C LYS A 164 -7.99 3.16 -5.34
N GLU A 165 -8.45 3.50 -4.15
CA GLU A 165 -8.28 2.67 -2.94
C GLU A 165 -9.63 2.54 -2.21
N VAL A 166 -9.87 1.40 -1.57
CA VAL A 166 -11.04 1.16 -0.72
C VAL A 166 -10.69 0.24 0.44
N LEU A 167 -11.26 0.55 1.60
CA LEU A 167 -11.26 -0.28 2.78
C LEU A 167 -12.58 -1.04 2.84
N THR A 168 -12.51 -2.37 2.92
CA THR A 168 -13.70 -3.22 2.98
C THR A 168 -13.42 -4.53 3.73
N VAL A 169 -14.46 -5.35 3.86
CA VAL A 169 -14.41 -6.69 4.47
C VAL A 169 -14.55 -7.75 3.38
N ALA A 170 -13.70 -8.77 3.42
CA ALA A 170 -13.78 -9.90 2.50
C ALA A 170 -15.11 -10.66 2.67
N PRO A 171 -15.91 -10.79 1.60
CA PRO A 171 -17.18 -11.51 1.66
C PRO A 171 -16.98 -13.02 1.70
N GLY A 172 -15.79 -13.51 1.35
CA GLY A 172 -15.47 -14.93 1.25
C GLY A 172 -13.96 -15.18 1.14
N ASP A 173 -13.59 -16.39 0.76
CA ASP A 173 -12.19 -16.79 0.55
C ASP A 173 -11.61 -16.29 -0.78
N SER A 174 -12.42 -15.58 -1.55
CA SER A 174 -12.00 -14.79 -2.70
C SER A 174 -12.83 -13.52 -2.83
N VAL A 175 -12.23 -12.47 -3.37
CA VAL A 175 -12.89 -11.23 -3.73
C VAL A 175 -12.79 -10.99 -5.24
N SER A 176 -13.93 -10.70 -5.87
CA SER A 176 -13.95 -10.29 -7.27
C SER A 176 -13.74 -8.79 -7.40
N VAL A 177 -12.77 -8.36 -8.21
CA VAL A 177 -12.51 -6.95 -8.52
C VAL A 177 -12.80 -6.74 -10.01
N CYS A 178 -13.85 -5.97 -10.32
CA CYS A 178 -14.40 -5.91 -11.65
C CYS A 178 -14.26 -4.51 -12.27
N LEU A 179 -13.82 -4.48 -13.52
CA LEU A 179 -13.86 -3.31 -14.40
C LEU A 179 -15.12 -3.39 -15.28
N ILE A 180 -15.95 -2.35 -15.23
CA ILE A 180 -17.24 -2.28 -15.93
C ILE A 180 -17.11 -1.34 -17.12
N ASN A 181 -17.33 -1.87 -18.31
CA ASN A 181 -17.25 -1.10 -19.54
C ASN A 181 -18.50 -0.22 -19.71
N PHE A 182 -18.31 1.10 -19.75
CA PHE A 182 -19.38 2.07 -20.01
C PHE A 182 -19.54 2.40 -21.50
N GLY A 183 -18.68 1.88 -22.37
CA GLY A 183 -18.61 2.25 -23.79
C GLY A 183 -17.92 3.59 -24.04
N LEU A 184 -17.31 4.17 -23.01
CA LEU A 184 -16.62 5.47 -23.04
C LEU A 184 -15.10 5.24 -22.92
N GLY A 185 -14.53 4.35 -23.71
CA GLY A 185 -13.13 3.93 -23.62
C GLY A 185 -12.95 2.49 -23.14
N THR A 186 -11.74 1.96 -23.32
CA THR A 186 -11.40 0.57 -23.00
C THR A 186 -10.98 0.46 -21.53
N PRO A 187 -11.70 -0.31 -20.69
CA PRO A 187 -11.26 -0.54 -19.32
C PRO A 187 -9.89 -1.21 -19.29
N SER A 188 -9.01 -0.70 -18.43
CA SER A 188 -7.68 -1.26 -18.24
C SER A 188 -7.23 -1.12 -16.79
N VAL A 189 -6.23 -1.90 -16.38
CA VAL A 189 -5.60 -1.80 -15.06
C VAL A 189 -4.13 -2.17 -15.18
N SER A 190 -3.27 -1.42 -14.49
CA SER A 190 -1.81 -1.63 -14.48
C SER A 190 -1.37 -2.44 -13.27
N ALA A 191 -1.99 -2.22 -12.11
CA ALA A 191 -1.72 -3.04 -10.93
C ALA A 191 -2.95 -3.23 -10.03
N LEU A 192 -3.02 -4.39 -9.37
CA LEU A 192 -3.98 -4.67 -8.30
C LEU A 192 -3.24 -5.08 -7.03
N GLU A 193 -3.58 -4.42 -5.92
CA GLU A 193 -2.91 -4.58 -4.65
C GLU A 193 -3.92 -4.83 -3.53
N LEU A 194 -3.81 -5.97 -2.84
CA LEU A 194 -4.61 -6.31 -1.65
C LEU A 194 -3.70 -6.33 -0.43
N ARG A 195 -4.11 -5.62 0.63
CA ARG A 195 -3.37 -5.49 1.89
C ARG A 195 -4.29 -5.86 3.06
N PRO A 196 -4.08 -7.01 3.72
CA PRO A 196 -4.82 -7.35 4.93
C PRO A 196 -4.56 -6.32 6.04
N LEU A 197 -5.60 -6.00 6.81
CA LEU A 197 -5.54 -5.07 7.93
C LEU A 197 -5.80 -5.80 9.24
N LEU A 198 -5.44 -5.19 10.37
CA LEU A 198 -5.87 -5.71 11.67
C LEU A 198 -7.37 -5.50 11.85
N ASP A 199 -8.02 -6.39 12.62
CA ASP A 199 -9.47 -6.36 12.78
C ASP A 199 -9.95 -5.11 13.53
N ALA A 200 -9.13 -4.62 14.47
CA ALA A 200 -9.35 -3.37 15.19
C ALA A 200 -9.24 -2.12 14.29
N MET A 201 -8.51 -2.19 13.17
CA MET A 201 -8.34 -1.03 12.30
C MET A 201 -9.64 -0.64 11.63
N TYR A 202 -9.87 0.67 11.49
CA TYR A 202 -11.05 1.25 10.85
C TYR A 202 -12.34 0.64 11.41
N PRO A 203 -12.69 0.93 12.68
CA PRO A 203 -13.81 0.27 13.37
C PRO A 203 -15.18 0.51 12.70
N PHE A 204 -15.29 1.56 11.88
CA PHE A 204 -16.46 1.87 11.08
C PHE A 204 -16.61 1.01 9.80
N VAL A 205 -15.56 0.32 9.36
CA VAL A 205 -15.61 -0.61 8.22
C VAL A 205 -16.18 -1.95 8.68
N ASN A 206 -17.22 -2.42 8.01
CA ASN A 206 -17.87 -3.70 8.27
C ASN A 206 -18.47 -4.27 6.97
N THR A 207 -19.17 -5.40 7.04
CA THR A 207 -19.74 -6.08 5.86
C THR A 207 -20.75 -5.23 5.08
N SER A 208 -21.33 -4.20 5.69
CA SER A 208 -22.31 -3.30 5.08
C SER A 208 -21.71 -1.93 4.74
N VAL A 209 -20.50 -1.61 5.22
CA VAL A 209 -19.87 -0.30 5.08
C VAL A 209 -18.45 -0.46 4.59
N SER A 210 -18.21 0.02 3.37
CA SER A 210 -16.88 0.19 2.79
C SER A 210 -16.53 1.66 2.69
N VAL A 211 -15.23 2.00 2.73
CA VAL A 211 -14.77 3.39 2.67
C VAL A 211 -13.81 3.57 1.51
N GLY A 212 -14.24 4.32 0.51
CA GLY A 212 -13.40 4.75 -0.60
C GLY A 212 -12.36 5.78 -0.15
N TYR A 213 -11.17 5.70 -0.73
CA TYR A 213 -10.10 6.65 -0.50
C TYR A 213 -10.43 8.01 -1.10
N PHE A 214 -10.39 9.05 -0.25
CA PHE A 214 -10.41 10.43 -0.70
C PHE A 214 -8.98 10.99 -0.75
N ARG A 215 -8.37 11.19 0.43
CA ARG A 215 -6.96 11.58 0.58
C ARG A 215 -6.39 11.08 1.90
N ARG A 216 -5.09 10.83 1.93
CA ARG A 216 -4.30 10.59 3.13
C ARG A 216 -3.01 11.36 2.99
N ILE A 217 -2.84 12.39 3.83
CA ILE A 217 -1.77 13.38 3.69
C ILE A 217 -0.78 13.21 4.82
N ARG A 218 0.51 13.32 4.52
CA ARG A 218 1.56 13.52 5.51
C ARG A 218 2.08 14.94 5.46
N PHE A 219 2.34 15.50 6.62
CA PHE A 219 2.95 16.82 6.78
C PHE A 219 4.45 16.69 7.06
N GLY A 220 5.15 17.81 6.93
CA GLY A 220 6.59 17.91 7.07
C GLY A 220 7.35 17.51 5.81
N GLU A 221 8.67 17.47 5.95
CA GLU A 221 9.57 17.23 4.83
C GLU A 221 9.45 15.81 4.28
N ALA A 222 9.28 15.69 2.97
CA ALA A 222 9.10 14.44 2.25
C ALA A 222 9.94 14.44 0.98
N THR A 223 10.70 13.38 0.76
CA THR A 223 11.51 13.21 -0.45
C THR A 223 10.70 12.72 -1.64
N ASN A 224 9.75 11.82 -1.40
CA ASN A 224 8.89 11.23 -2.41
C ASN A 224 7.49 11.78 -2.30
N PHE A 225 6.78 11.88 -3.42
CA PHE A 225 5.36 12.26 -3.40
C PHE A 225 4.52 11.26 -2.58
N ILE A 226 4.79 9.96 -2.70
CA ILE A 226 4.09 8.91 -1.93
C ILE A 226 4.97 8.29 -0.83
N THR A 227 4.46 8.41 0.39
CA THR A 227 4.66 7.57 1.58
C THR A 227 4.10 6.17 1.52
N ARG A 228 4.85 5.06 1.49
CA ARG A 228 4.25 3.71 1.63
C ARG A 228 5.18 2.73 2.34
N TYR A 229 4.97 1.43 2.17
CA TYR A 229 5.88 0.40 2.69
C TYR A 229 7.34 0.67 2.29
N PRO A 230 8.33 0.42 3.17
CA PRO A 230 8.23 -0.18 4.51
C PRO A 230 7.90 0.79 5.65
N VAL A 231 7.73 2.08 5.37
CA VAL A 231 7.41 3.08 6.41
C VAL A 231 6.03 2.81 7.01
N ASP A 232 5.05 2.49 6.16
CA ASP A 232 3.75 2.00 6.61
C ASP A 232 3.66 0.47 6.41
N PRO A 233 3.54 -0.33 7.49
CA PRO A 233 3.46 -1.78 7.39
C PRO A 233 2.19 -2.26 6.69
N TYR A 234 1.16 -1.42 6.56
CA TYR A 234 -0.08 -1.74 5.81
C TYR A 234 -0.03 -1.22 4.36
N ASP A 235 1.11 -0.67 3.94
CA ASP A 235 1.37 -0.20 2.58
C ASP A 235 0.33 0.81 2.06
N ARG A 236 -0.24 1.61 2.96
CA ARG A 236 -1.10 2.75 2.65
C ARG A 236 -0.32 3.85 1.97
N PHE A 237 -0.93 4.53 1.00
CA PHE A 237 -0.34 5.72 0.41
C PHE A 237 -0.56 6.93 1.31
N TRP A 238 0.54 7.63 1.64
CA TRP A 238 0.55 8.93 2.30
C TRP A 238 1.10 9.97 1.33
N GLU A 239 0.23 10.80 0.78
CA GLU A 239 0.58 11.89 -0.13
C GLU A 239 1.34 12.99 0.61
N GLN A 240 2.41 13.49 0.00
CA GLN A 240 3.11 14.68 0.47
C GLN A 240 2.18 15.90 0.48
N TRP A 241 2.24 16.68 1.56
CA TRP A 241 1.60 17.99 1.60
C TRP A 241 2.24 18.94 0.60
N ALA A 242 1.41 19.64 -0.17
CA ALA A 242 1.85 20.47 -1.29
C ALA A 242 2.52 21.79 -0.86
N LEU A 243 2.30 22.27 0.37
CA LEU A 243 2.87 23.53 0.84
C LEU A 243 4.18 23.27 1.56
N ASN A 244 5.27 23.36 0.81
CA ASN A 244 6.66 23.28 1.29
C ASN A 244 7.43 24.59 1.07
N SER A 245 6.73 25.68 0.74
CA SER A 245 7.30 27.01 0.55
C SER A 245 6.88 27.95 1.68
N TYR A 246 7.71 28.97 1.92
CA TYR A 246 7.40 30.06 2.84
C TYR A 246 5.99 30.63 2.55
N PRO A 247 5.13 30.84 3.55
CA PRO A 247 5.43 30.89 4.99
C PRO A 247 5.35 29.55 5.73
N TRP A 248 5.19 28.43 5.03
CA TRP A 248 5.14 27.10 5.65
C TRP A 248 6.54 26.55 5.88
N ILE A 249 6.84 26.20 7.12
CA ILE A 249 8.09 25.58 7.53
C ILE A 249 7.84 24.16 8.04
N ASN A 250 8.81 23.27 7.81
CA ASN A 250 8.73 21.88 8.24
C ASN A 250 9.42 21.71 9.60
N LEU A 251 8.78 20.93 10.47
CA LEU A 251 9.32 20.49 11.75
C LEU A 251 9.57 18.99 11.70
N ASN A 252 10.63 18.56 12.38
CA ASN A 252 10.95 17.16 12.58
C ASN A 252 11.31 16.90 14.04
N THR A 253 11.13 15.66 14.48
CA THR A 253 11.63 15.20 15.77
C THR A 253 12.18 13.79 15.65
N SER A 254 13.22 13.49 16.41
CA SER A 254 13.76 12.13 16.58
C SER A 254 13.17 11.43 17.81
N SER A 255 12.38 12.14 18.63
CA SER A 255 11.73 11.56 19.79
C SER A 255 10.79 10.43 19.38
N GLN A 256 10.72 9.40 20.21
CA GLN A 256 9.74 8.32 20.03
C GLN A 256 8.33 8.90 20.19
N VAL A 257 7.44 8.60 19.24
CA VAL A 257 6.02 8.95 19.37
C VAL A 257 5.30 7.79 20.02
N GLU A 258 4.80 8.00 21.23
CA GLU A 258 4.04 6.99 21.95
C GLU A 258 2.62 6.89 21.39
N ILE A 259 2.21 5.68 21.01
CA ILE A 259 0.82 5.37 20.68
C ILE A 259 0.12 5.04 22.00
N LEU A 260 -0.91 5.81 22.34
CA LEU A 260 -1.66 5.58 23.57
C LEU A 260 -2.44 4.25 23.49
N PRO A 261 -2.61 3.54 24.62
CA PRO A 261 -3.43 2.33 24.64
C PRO A 261 -4.84 2.58 24.11
N GLY A 262 -5.26 1.82 23.11
CA GLY A 262 -6.58 1.95 22.47
C GLY A 262 -6.65 2.90 21.27
N ASP A 263 -5.52 3.47 20.82
CA ASP A 263 -5.43 4.28 19.59
C ASP A 263 -4.88 3.49 18.37
N ASP A 264 -5.11 2.18 18.37
CA ASP A 264 -4.71 1.26 17.30
C ASP A 264 -5.73 1.17 16.14
N TYR A 265 -6.78 2.00 16.17
CA TYR A 265 -7.80 2.05 15.12
C TYR A 265 -7.25 2.48 13.76
N PHE A 266 -6.18 3.25 13.75
CA PHE A 266 -5.55 3.68 12.51
C PHE A 266 -4.12 3.17 12.37
N ASN A 267 -3.42 2.81 13.45
CA ASN A 267 -2.02 2.37 13.40
C ASN A 267 -1.17 3.25 12.47
N VAL A 268 -1.24 4.57 12.65
CA VAL A 268 -0.46 5.51 11.83
C VAL A 268 1.03 5.32 12.15
N PRO A 269 1.93 5.22 11.15
CA PRO A 269 3.33 4.98 11.43
C PRO A 269 3.98 6.13 12.20
N MET A 270 4.82 5.81 13.17
CA MET A 270 5.58 6.79 13.96
C MET A 270 6.33 7.81 13.09
N ALA A 271 6.95 7.34 12.01
CA ALA A 271 7.70 8.20 11.09
C ALA A 271 6.82 9.25 10.37
N ILE A 272 5.49 9.02 10.30
CA ILE A 272 4.54 10.02 9.82
C ILE A 272 4.28 11.07 10.91
N PHE A 273 4.09 10.65 12.16
CA PHE A 273 3.87 11.58 13.28
C PHE A 273 5.11 12.38 13.72
N GLN A 274 6.32 11.90 13.40
CA GLN A 274 7.57 12.60 13.70
C GLN A 274 7.81 13.84 12.84
N LYS A 275 6.90 14.14 11.92
CA LYS A 275 7.01 15.23 10.95
C LYS A 275 5.76 16.10 10.97
N ALA A 276 5.95 17.41 10.86
CA ALA A 276 4.87 18.37 10.85
C ALA A 276 5.21 19.56 9.95
N THR A 277 4.19 20.34 9.59
CA THR A 277 4.34 21.62 8.89
C THR A 277 3.59 22.68 9.70
N THR A 278 4.19 23.84 9.90
CA THR A 278 3.58 24.98 10.61
C THR A 278 3.86 26.27 9.84
N LEU A 279 3.13 27.33 10.16
CA LEU A 279 3.50 28.68 9.72
C LEU A 279 4.75 29.14 10.47
N ASP A 280 5.64 29.83 9.76
CA ASP A 280 6.75 30.56 10.36
C ASP A 280 6.19 31.60 11.33
N THR A 281 6.70 31.62 12.56
CA THR A 281 6.29 32.57 13.60
C THR A 281 6.58 34.02 13.23
N ASN A 282 7.48 34.25 12.27
CA ASN A 282 7.81 35.58 11.74
C ASN A 282 6.89 36.01 10.59
N TYR A 283 6.02 35.12 10.10
CA TYR A 283 5.07 35.46 9.06
C TYR A 283 3.89 36.25 9.64
N SER A 284 3.72 37.48 9.15
CA SER A 284 2.52 38.30 9.38
C SER A 284 1.74 38.37 8.07
N SER A 285 0.47 37.92 8.08
CA SER A 285 -0.45 38.21 6.99
C SER A 285 -0.87 39.68 7.10
N SER A 286 -0.44 40.51 6.15
CA SER A 286 -0.97 41.87 5.96
C SER A 286 -2.40 41.84 5.48
#